data_AF-A0A841WGB6-F1
#
_entry.id   AF-A0A841WGB6-F1
#
_cell.length_a   1.000
_cell.length_b   1.000
_cell.length_c   1.000
_cell.angle_alpha   90.00
_cell.angle_beta   90.00
_cell.angle_gamma   90.00
#
_symmetry.space_group_name_H-M   'P 1'
#
loop_
_entity.id
_entity.type
_entity.pdbx_description
1 polymer ?
#
loop_
_entity_poly.entity_id
_entity_poly.type
_entity_poly.pdbx_seq_one_letter_code
_entity_poly.pdbx_strand_id
1 'polypeptide(L)'
;MTKFQILLPELMKAFVDEQVAKGGYGSVSEYLQELIFQDQYRKGQVNDDQFEVVADWLIEEFAACIGANLPVLSDNAVTRESIYEDRP
;
A
#
# COMPACT_ATOMS: atom_id res chain seq x y z
N MET A 1 18.14 -17.55 10.20
CA MET A 1 18.24 -16.13 10.56
C MET A 1 19.11 -15.45 9.51
N THR A 2 18.53 -14.63 8.64
CA THR A 2 19.27 -13.88 7.60
C THR A 2 19.84 -12.60 8.23
N LYS A 3 21.13 -12.32 8.02
CA LYS A 3 21.80 -11.12 8.55
C LYS A 3 21.76 -10.02 7.50
N PHE A 4 21.04 -8.93 7.78
CA PHE A 4 21.00 -7.74 6.94
C PHE A 4 21.95 -6.68 7.49
N GLN A 5 22.79 -6.10 6.63
CA GLN A 5 23.73 -5.04 7.00
C GLN A 5 23.42 -3.82 6.14
N ILE A 6 23.21 -2.68 6.79
CA ILE A 6 23.01 -1.40 6.13
C ILE A 6 24.13 -0.45 6.50
N LEU A 7 24.54 0.36 5.53
CA LEU A 7 25.48 1.45 5.74
C LEU A 7 24.67 2.74 5.80
N LEU A 8 24.69 3.40 6.96
CA LEU A 8 24.03 4.69 7.16
C LEU A 8 25.11 5.78 7.31
N PRO A 9 24.91 6.97 6.73
CA PRO A 9 25.73 8.14 7.02
C PRO A 9 25.75 8.45 8.52
N GLU A 10 26.85 9.03 9.02
CA GLU A 10 27.07 9.30 10.44
C GLU A 10 25.93 10.12 11.08
N LEU A 11 25.41 11.11 10.36
CA LEU A 11 24.26 11.92 10.80
C LEU A 11 22.98 11.08 10.99
N MET A 12 22.75 10.09 10.13
CA MET A 12 21.60 9.19 10.27
C MET A 12 21.80 8.20 11.41
N LYS A 13 23.04 7.74 11.62
CA LYS A 13 23.37 6.88 12.76
C LYS A 13 23.09 7.60 14.09
N ALA A 14 23.53 8.85 14.23
CA ALA A 14 23.30 9.64 15.44
C ALA A 14 21.80 9.82 15.73
N PHE A 15 21.01 10.10 14.70
CA PHE A 15 19.54 10.17 14.82
C PHE A 15 18.95 8.83 15.28
N VAL A 16 19.37 7.72 14.68
CA VAL A 16 18.85 6.40 15.04
C VAL A 16 19.27 5.99 16.45
N ASP A 17 20.50 6.28 16.87
CA ASP A 17 20.98 6.01 18.22
C ASP A 17 20.16 6.80 19.28
N GLU A 18 19.79 8.05 18.98
CA GLU A 18 18.89 8.84 19.84
C GLU A 18 17.48 8.23 19.92
N GLN A 19 16.93 7.77 18.79
CA GLN A 19 15.62 7.12 18.74
C GLN A 19 15.62 5.76 19.46
N VAL A 20 16.71 5.00 19.38
CA VAL A 20 16.93 3.74 20.12
C VAL A 20 16.92 4.03 21.63
N ALA A 21 17.66 5.05 22.08
CA ALA A 21 17.72 5.44 23.49
C ALA A 21 16.37 5.94 24.02
N LYS A 22 15.65 6.75 23.23
CA LYS A 22 14.31 7.24 23.60
C LYS A 22 13.25 6.14 23.61
N GLY A 23 13.33 5.21 22.68
CA GLY A 23 12.38 4.11 22.53
C GLY A 23 12.68 2.89 23.40
N GLY A 24 13.80 2.88 24.12
CA GLY A 24 14.20 1.77 25.01
C GLY A 24 14.64 0.50 24.27
N TYR A 25 15.03 0.61 22.99
CA TYR A 25 15.46 -0.53 22.18
C TYR A 25 16.88 -0.96 22.57
N GLY A 26 17.16 -2.27 22.58
CA GLY A 26 18.48 -2.82 22.94
C GLY A 26 19.51 -2.70 21.82
N SER A 27 19.07 -2.46 20.57
CA SER A 27 19.95 -2.24 19.43
C SER A 27 19.28 -1.45 18.31
N VAL A 28 20.11 -0.89 17.43
CA VAL A 28 19.67 -0.27 16.17
C VAL A 28 18.88 -1.25 15.29
N SER A 29 19.29 -2.51 15.25
CA SER A 29 18.60 -3.54 14.45
C SER A 29 17.18 -3.80 14.96
N GLU A 30 16.98 -3.81 16.27
CA GLU A 30 15.67 -4.00 16.89
C GLU A 30 14.74 -2.83 16.58
N TYR A 31 15.24 -1.59 16.72
CA TYR A 31 14.49 -0.39 16.34
C TYR A 31 14.08 -0.40 14.86
N LEU A 32 15.00 -0.77 13.96
CA LEU A 32 14.72 -0.80 12.53
C LEU A 32 13.75 -1.92 12.14
N GLN A 33 13.84 -3.09 12.78
CA GLN A 33 12.87 -4.17 12.57
C GLN A 33 11.47 -3.70 12.95
N GLU A 34 11.32 -3.13 14.14
CA GLU A 34 10.04 -2.60 14.61
C GLU A 34 9.51 -1.50 13.67
N LEU A 35 10.38 -0.59 13.21
CA LEU A 35 10.01 0.44 12.24
C LEU A 35 9.50 -0.15 10.91
N ILE A 36 10.15 -1.20 10.40
CA ILE A 36 9.73 -1.90 9.18
C ILE A 36 8.40 -2.60 9.41
N PHE A 37 8.21 -3.29 10.54
CA PHE A 37 6.95 -3.95 10.87
C PHE A 37 5.80 -2.96 10.97
N GLN A 38 6.00 -1.83 11.64
CA GLN A 38 5.00 -0.76 11.73
C GLN A 38 4.69 -0.13 10.37
N ASP A 39 5.72 0.07 9.52
CA ASP A 39 5.52 0.61 8.17
C ASP A 39 4.76 -0.39 7.27
N GLN A 40 5.08 -1.69 7.36
CA GLN A 40 4.33 -2.74 6.67
C GLN A 40 2.90 -2.83 7.17
N TYR A 41 2.66 -2.74 8.48
CA TYR A 41 1.32 -2.73 9.05
C TYR A 41 0.51 -1.51 8.58
N ARG A 42 1.10 -0.31 8.65
CA ARG A 42 0.46 0.92 8.19
C ARG A 42 0.15 0.88 6.69
N LYS A 43 1.04 0.31 5.88
CA LYS A 43 0.86 0.18 4.42
C LYS A 43 -0.08 -0.97 4.05
N GLY A 44 -0.12 -2.03 4.83
CA GLY A 44 -1.00 -3.20 4.66
C GLY A 44 -2.40 -3.02 5.26
N GLN A 45 -2.66 -1.94 6.00
CA GLN A 45 -3.98 -1.61 6.54
C GLN A 45 -4.89 -0.82 5.58
N VAL A 46 -4.43 -0.43 4.39
CA VAL A 46 -5.34 -0.12 3.28
C VAL A 46 -5.64 -1.45 2.57
N ASN A 47 -6.55 -2.17 3.22
CA ASN A 47 -7.10 -3.48 2.90
C ASN A 47 -7.44 -3.63 1.41
N ASP A 48 -6.69 -4.48 0.69
CA ASP A 48 -7.18 -5.08 -0.56
C ASP A 48 -8.56 -5.72 -0.34
N ASP A 49 -8.80 -6.27 0.85
CA ASP A 49 -10.08 -6.88 1.22
C ASP A 49 -11.26 -5.90 1.32
N GLN A 50 -11.04 -4.62 1.66
CA GLN A 50 -12.14 -3.64 1.67
C GLN A 50 -12.47 -3.15 0.28
N PHE A 51 -11.49 -3.10 -0.62
CA PHE A 51 -11.73 -2.71 -1.99
C PHE A 51 -12.55 -3.77 -2.72
N GLU A 52 -12.19 -5.05 -2.60
CA GLU A 52 -12.94 -6.17 -3.21
C GLU A 52 -14.39 -6.24 -2.69
N VAL A 53 -14.61 -6.10 -1.38
CA VAL A 53 -15.97 -6.12 -0.81
C VAL A 53 -16.82 -4.95 -1.30
N VAL A 54 -16.23 -3.76 -1.42
CA VAL A 54 -16.93 -2.59 -1.95
C VAL A 54 -17.19 -2.74 -3.46
N ALA A 55 -16.27 -3.36 -4.21
CA ALA A 55 -16.43 -3.63 -5.63
C ALA A 55 -17.58 -4.63 -5.89
N ASP A 56 -17.63 -5.73 -5.15
CA ASP A 56 -18.70 -6.73 -5.25
C ASP A 56 -20.07 -6.12 -4.93
N TRP A 57 -20.16 -5.32 -3.86
CA TRP A 57 -21.40 -4.63 -3.50
C TRP A 57 -21.86 -3.63 -4.58
N LEU A 58 -20.92 -2.89 -5.17
CA LEU A 58 -21.22 -1.92 -6.23
C LEU A 58 -21.70 -2.59 -7.53
N ILE A 59 -21.17 -3.79 -7.85
CA ILE A 59 -21.60 -4.58 -9.01
C ILE A 59 -23.06 -5.02 -8.87
N GLU A 60 -23.46 -5.50 -7.70
CA GLU A 60 -24.84 -5.89 -7.44
C GLU A 60 -25.81 -4.70 -7.54
N GLU A 61 -25.42 -3.55 -6.98
CA GLU A 61 -26.23 -2.32 -7.05
C GLU A 61 -26.36 -1.82 -8.50
N PHE A 62 -25.28 -1.86 -9.28
CA PHE A 62 -25.29 -1.47 -10.70
C PHE A 62 -26.15 -2.42 -11.55
N ALA A 63 -26.05 -3.73 -11.32
CA ALA A 63 -26.86 -4.73 -12.00
C ALA A 63 -28.35 -4.56 -11.70
N ALA A 64 -28.70 -4.22 -10.46
CA ALA A 64 -30.08 -3.91 -10.08
C ALA A 64 -30.62 -2.64 -10.78
N CYS A 65 -29.76 -1.66 -11.03
CA CYS A 65 -30.12 -0.40 -11.68
C CYS A 65 -30.27 -0.50 -13.21
N ILE A 66 -29.48 -1.37 -13.87
CA ILE A 66 -29.44 -1.46 -15.35
C ILE A 66 -30.21 -2.67 -15.90
N GLY A 67 -30.48 -3.69 -15.07
CA GLY A 67 -31.17 -4.91 -15.49
C GLY A 67 -30.43 -5.63 -16.65
N ALA A 68 -31.17 -6.17 -17.62
CA ALA A 68 -30.62 -6.95 -18.74
C ALA A 68 -29.80 -6.16 -19.78
N ASN A 69 -29.61 -4.85 -19.60
CA ASN A 69 -28.76 -4.02 -20.45
C ASN A 69 -27.34 -3.84 -19.87
N LEU A 70 -26.80 -4.86 -19.20
CA LEU A 70 -25.42 -4.79 -18.73
C LEU A 70 -24.49 -4.65 -19.95
N PRO A 71 -23.77 -3.52 -20.11
CA PRO A 71 -22.78 -3.44 -21.18
C PRO A 71 -21.75 -4.53 -20.93
N VAL A 72 -21.54 -5.41 -21.91
CA VAL A 72 -20.44 -6.38 -21.85
C VAL A 72 -19.16 -5.56 -21.77
N LEU A 73 -18.52 -5.56 -20.60
CA LEU A 73 -17.19 -4.98 -20.45
C LEU A 73 -16.27 -5.82 -21.32
N SER A 74 -15.98 -5.31 -22.52
CA SER A 74 -14.96 -5.86 -23.40
C SER A 74 -13.64 -5.87 -22.63
N ASP A 75 -12.83 -6.91 -22.81
CA ASP A 75 -11.51 -7.09 -22.18
C ASP A 75 -10.57 -5.88 -22.35
N ASN A 76 -10.94 -4.93 -23.23
CA ASN A 76 -10.25 -3.66 -23.48
C ASN A 76 -10.62 -2.50 -22.53
N ALA A 77 -11.45 -2.68 -21.49
CA ALA A 77 -12.03 -1.57 -20.72
C ALA A 77 -11.19 -1.01 -19.55
N VAL A 78 -9.93 -1.42 -19.36
CA VAL A 78 -9.04 -0.78 -18.37
C VAL A 78 -7.62 -0.65 -18.92
N THR A 79 -7.42 0.36 -19.77
CA THR A 79 -6.13 1.05 -19.82
C THR A 79 -6.43 2.53 -19.66
N ARG A 80 -5.83 3.17 -18.64
CA ARG A 80 -5.98 4.61 -18.31
C ARG A 80 -5.55 5.57 -19.45
N GLU A 81 -5.20 5.03 -20.60
CA GLU A 81 -4.63 5.74 -21.74
C GLU A 81 -5.70 6.42 -22.62
N SER A 82 -6.95 5.95 -22.61
CA SER A 82 -8.01 6.51 -23.46
C SER A 82 -8.73 7.74 -22.87
N ILE A 83 -8.43 8.15 -21.63
CA ILE A 83 -9.04 9.33 -20.99
C ILE A 83 -8.21 10.61 -21.16
N TYR A 84 -7.04 10.51 -21.79
CA TYR A 84 -6.20 11.65 -22.17
C TYR A 84 -5.88 11.58 -23.66
N GLU A 85 -6.88 11.51 -24.52
CA GLU A 85 -6.66 11.94 -25.90
C GLU A 85 -6.58 13.47 -25.92
N ASP A 86 -5.35 13.97 -25.95
CA ASP A 86 -5.01 15.35 -26.23
C ASP A 86 -5.54 15.68 -27.63
N ARG A 87 -6.50 16.60 -27.70
CA ARG A 87 -7.22 16.96 -28.92
C ARG A 87 -6.55 18.18 -29.55
N PRO A 88 -5.89 18.05 -30.72
CA PRO A 88 -5.80 19.12 -31.70
C PRO A 88 -6.82 18.93 -32.85
#